data_AF-A0A961YMG2-F1
#
_entry.id   AF-A0A961YMG2-F1
#
_cell.length_a   1.000
_cell.length_b   1.000
_cell.length_c   1.000
_cell.angle_alpha   90.00
_cell.angle_beta   90.00
_cell.angle_gamma   90.00
#
_symmetry.space_group_name_H-M   'P 1'
#
loop_
_entity.id
_entity.type
_entity.pdbx_description
1 polymer ?
#
loop_
_entity_poly.entity_id
_entity_poly.type
_entity_poly.pdbx_seq_one_letter_code
_entity_poly.pdbx_strand_id
1 'polypeptide(L)'
;MTETSEDLPERESMEFDVVIVGAGPAGLSAAIRLKQIDPDLNVVVLEKGSEVGAHILSGAVIDPIALDKLLPEWRSEDTPIKTQVASDRFLFLGESGAIRLPNFTMPPLMNNHGNYIVPLGNACRRLAGRAEALGVEIYPGSAA
;
A
#
# COMPACT_ATOMS: atom_id res chain seq x y z
N MET A 1 49.60 -11.96 -18.46
CA MET A 1 48.43 -11.85 -17.57
C MET A 1 47.21 -11.79 -18.46
N THR A 2 46.63 -12.95 -18.76
CA THR A 2 45.34 -13.03 -19.44
C THR A 2 44.26 -12.86 -18.38
N GLU A 3 43.59 -11.71 -18.39
CA GLU A 3 42.33 -11.52 -17.65
C GLU A 3 41.29 -12.47 -18.25
N THR A 4 41.01 -13.56 -17.54
CA THR A 4 39.78 -14.32 -17.72
C THR A 4 38.65 -13.45 -17.16
N SER A 5 37.84 -12.88 -18.05
CA SER A 5 36.51 -12.40 -17.69
C SER A 5 35.71 -13.63 -17.25
N GLU A 6 35.55 -13.83 -15.94
CA GLU A 6 34.60 -14.80 -15.41
C GLU A 6 33.20 -14.36 -15.86
N ASP A 7 32.63 -15.09 -16.83
CA ASP A 7 31.21 -14.99 -17.14
C ASP A 7 30.44 -15.33 -15.86
N LEU A 8 29.58 -14.40 -15.43
CA LEU A 8 28.74 -14.64 -14.27
C LEU A 8 27.86 -15.87 -14.53
N PRO A 9 27.60 -16.70 -13.50
CA PRO A 9 26.75 -17.87 -13.66
C PRO A 9 25.36 -17.45 -14.15
N GLU A 10 24.75 -18.30 -14.98
CA GLU A 10 23.41 -18.11 -15.51
C GLU A 10 22.41 -17.97 -14.35
N ARG A 11 21.60 -16.91 -14.38
CA ARG A 11 20.61 -16.64 -13.33
C ARG A 11 19.38 -17.50 -13.56
N GLU A 12 18.85 -18.11 -12.51
CA GLU A 12 17.53 -18.75 -12.56
C GLU A 12 16.48 -17.71 -13.00
N SER A 13 15.59 -18.13 -13.90
CA SER A 13 14.52 -17.29 -14.44
C SER A 13 13.18 -17.99 -14.28
N MET A 14 12.15 -17.19 -14.06
CA MET A 14 10.75 -17.62 -13.97
C MET A 14 9.94 -16.72 -14.91
N GLU A 15 8.98 -17.30 -15.62
CA GLU A 15 8.10 -16.54 -16.52
C GLU A 15 6.84 -16.08 -15.78
N PHE A 16 6.52 -14.79 -15.92
CA PHE A 16 5.30 -14.15 -15.43
C PHE A 16 4.75 -13.23 -16.50
N ASP A 17 3.43 -13.08 -16.56
CA ASP A 17 2.77 -12.13 -17.46
C ASP A 17 2.98 -10.69 -16.97
N VAL A 18 2.99 -10.50 -15.64
CA VAL A 18 3.18 -9.20 -15.01
C VAL A 18 4.07 -9.31 -13.77
N VAL A 19 5.13 -8.49 -13.73
CA VAL A 19 5.98 -8.30 -12.55
C VAL A 19 5.71 -6.91 -11.96
N ILE A 20 5.37 -6.85 -10.67
CA ILE A 20 5.14 -5.62 -9.92
C ILE A 20 6.25 -5.48 -8.87
N VAL A 21 6.94 -4.35 -8.87
CA VAL A 21 8.00 -4.07 -7.89
C VAL A 21 7.43 -3.17 -6.78
N GLY A 22 7.31 -3.75 -5.57
CA GLY A 22 6.86 -3.11 -4.34
C GLY A 22 5.45 -3.54 -3.92
N ALA A 23 5.34 -4.15 -2.73
CA ALA A 23 4.07 -4.51 -2.09
C ALA A 23 3.50 -3.35 -1.24
N GLY A 24 3.55 -2.13 -1.79
CA GLY A 24 2.86 -0.97 -1.24
C GLY A 24 1.37 -0.94 -1.64
N PRO A 25 0.62 0.08 -1.21
CA PRO A 25 -0.81 0.18 -1.53
C PRO A 25 -1.06 0.21 -3.05
N ALA A 26 -0.19 0.87 -3.83
CA ALA A 26 -0.31 0.94 -5.29
C ALA A 26 -0.05 -0.42 -5.95
N GLY A 27 1.07 -1.09 -5.64
CA GLY A 27 1.43 -2.38 -6.24
C GLY A 27 0.43 -3.47 -5.90
N LEU A 28 0.00 -3.56 -4.64
CA LEU A 28 -1.03 -4.51 -4.22
C LEU A 28 -2.39 -4.22 -4.87
N SER A 29 -2.76 -2.94 -5.01
CA SER A 29 -4.00 -2.58 -5.71
C SER A 29 -3.97 -2.96 -7.19
N ALA A 30 -2.82 -2.77 -7.85
CA ALA A 30 -2.63 -3.19 -9.23
C ALA A 30 -2.72 -4.72 -9.37
N ALA A 31 -2.05 -5.47 -8.50
CA ALA A 31 -2.07 -6.93 -8.52
C ALA A 31 -3.48 -7.50 -8.34
N ILE A 32 -4.22 -6.98 -7.34
CA ILE A 32 -5.63 -7.34 -7.11
C ILE A 32 -6.47 -7.04 -8.35
N ARG A 33 -6.32 -5.84 -8.91
CA ARG A 33 -7.15 -5.41 -10.05
C ARG A 33 -6.87 -6.23 -11.31
N LEU A 34 -5.62 -6.61 -11.55
CA LEU A 34 -5.24 -7.49 -12.66
C LEU A 34 -5.94 -8.83 -12.54
N LYS A 35 -5.84 -9.49 -11.37
CA LYS A 35 -6.51 -10.78 -11.12
C LYS A 35 -8.05 -10.70 -11.16
N GLN A 36 -8.63 -9.55 -10.81
CA GLN A 36 -10.08 -9.32 -10.96
C GLN A 36 -10.51 -9.16 -12.43
N ILE A 37 -9.63 -8.65 -13.30
CA ILE A 37 -9.91 -8.48 -14.73
C ILE A 37 -9.70 -9.80 -15.48
N ASP A 38 -8.60 -10.48 -15.17
CA ASP A 38 -8.22 -11.75 -15.78
C ASP A 38 -7.57 -12.66 -14.71
N PRO A 39 -8.32 -13.67 -14.22
CA PRO A 39 -7.83 -14.59 -13.20
C PRO A 39 -6.63 -15.43 -13.64
N ASP A 40 -6.48 -15.65 -14.95
CA ASP A 40 -5.49 -16.56 -15.53
C ASP A 40 -4.10 -15.91 -15.67
N LEU A 41 -3.98 -14.59 -15.49
CA LEU A 41 -2.69 -13.88 -15.53
C LEU A 41 -1.75 -14.35 -14.42
N ASN A 42 -0.51 -14.70 -14.77
CA ASN A 42 0.55 -14.98 -13.81
C ASN A 42 1.16 -13.65 -13.33
N VAL A 43 0.80 -13.24 -12.11
CA VAL A 43 1.21 -11.96 -11.52
C VAL A 43 2.09 -12.20 -10.31
N VAL A 44 3.27 -11.59 -10.31
CA VAL A 44 4.19 -11.60 -9.16
C VAL A 44 4.42 -10.20 -8.62
N VAL A 45 4.49 -10.08 -7.30
CA VAL A 45 4.86 -8.86 -6.57
C VAL A 45 6.16 -9.10 -5.81
N LEU A 46 7.19 -8.34 -6.12
CA LEU A 46 8.48 -8.38 -5.42
C LEU A 46 8.51 -7.31 -4.34
N GLU A 47 8.83 -7.67 -3.11
CA GLU A 47 8.91 -6.75 -1.98
C GLU A 47 10.27 -6.84 -1.29
N LYS A 48 10.92 -5.69 -1.11
CA LYS A 48 12.25 -5.61 -0.47
C LYS A 48 12.18 -5.93 1.03
N GLY A 49 11.10 -5.56 1.70
CA GLY A 49 10.87 -5.86 3.11
C GLY A 49 10.85 -7.35 3.39
N SER A 50 11.32 -7.75 4.56
CA SER A 50 11.25 -9.16 5.01
C SER A 50 9.82 -9.70 5.09
N GLU A 51 8.84 -8.80 5.16
CA GLU A 51 7.40 -9.05 5.05
C GLU A 51 6.73 -7.82 4.42
N VAL A 52 5.54 -8.00 3.87
CA VAL A 52 4.71 -6.87 3.44
C VAL A 52 4.44 -5.95 4.63
N GLY A 53 4.65 -4.65 4.44
CA GLY A 53 4.46 -3.65 5.49
C GLY A 53 5.69 -3.32 6.31
N ALA A 54 6.78 -4.11 6.25
CA ALA A 54 8.00 -3.84 7.03
C ALA A 54 8.64 -2.48 6.72
N HIS A 55 8.56 -2.04 5.46
CA HIS A 55 9.08 -0.74 5.02
C HIS A 55 8.00 0.33 4.82
N ILE A 56 6.74 0.05 5.20
CA ILE A 56 5.64 1.00 5.04
C ILE A 56 5.56 1.90 6.28
N LEU A 57 5.85 3.18 6.08
CA LEU A 57 5.77 4.22 7.11
C LEU A 57 4.81 5.32 6.68
N SER A 58 3.71 5.51 7.42
CA SER A 58 2.79 6.62 7.21
C SER A 58 1.88 6.82 8.43
N GLY A 59 1.56 8.07 8.77
CA GLY A 59 0.48 8.43 9.70
C GLY A 59 -0.90 8.47 9.05
N ALA A 60 -1.11 7.65 8.02
CA ALA A 60 -2.08 7.83 6.96
C ALA A 60 -3.51 8.17 7.41
N VAL A 61 -4.08 9.17 6.73
CA VAL A 61 -5.52 9.38 6.61
C VAL A 61 -5.88 9.10 5.15
N ILE A 62 -6.76 8.13 4.92
CA ILE A 62 -7.11 7.69 3.56
C ILE A 62 -8.54 8.07 3.19
N ASP A 63 -8.69 8.53 1.96
CA ASP A 63 -9.98 8.63 1.28
C ASP A 63 -10.43 7.21 0.87
N PRO A 64 -11.62 6.76 1.29
CA PRO A 64 -12.09 5.40 1.01
C PRO A 64 -12.42 5.15 -0.47
N ILE A 65 -12.55 6.16 -1.33
CA ILE A 65 -13.04 6.01 -2.72
C ILE A 65 -12.28 4.93 -3.50
N ALA A 66 -10.96 4.83 -3.35
CA ALA A 66 -10.18 3.81 -4.06
C ALA A 66 -10.48 2.40 -3.55
N LEU A 67 -10.63 2.25 -2.22
CA LEU A 67 -10.94 0.97 -1.60
C LEU A 67 -12.38 0.53 -1.91
N ASP A 68 -13.31 1.47 -2.03
CA ASP A 68 -14.70 1.25 -2.43
C ASP A 68 -14.81 0.67 -3.83
N LYS A 69 -13.93 1.13 -4.73
CA LYS A 69 -13.87 0.65 -6.10
C LYS A 69 -13.16 -0.70 -6.21
N LEU A 70 -12.08 -0.90 -5.45
CA LEU A 70 -11.26 -2.10 -5.56
C LEU A 70 -11.83 -3.30 -4.80
N LEU A 71 -12.35 -3.08 -3.59
CA LEU A 71 -12.84 -4.10 -2.66
C LEU A 71 -14.15 -3.65 -1.98
N PRO A 72 -15.27 -3.52 -2.70
CA PRO A 72 -16.53 -2.96 -2.18
C PRO A 72 -16.99 -3.51 -0.82
N GLU A 73 -16.67 -4.77 -0.54
CA GLU A 73 -16.99 -5.52 0.68
C GLU A 73 -16.18 -5.12 1.93
N TRP A 74 -15.14 -4.29 1.78
CA TRP A 74 -14.15 -4.03 2.85
C TRP A 74 -14.74 -3.47 4.15
N ARG A 75 -15.89 -2.78 4.08
CA ARG A 75 -16.56 -2.18 5.25
C ARG A 75 -17.28 -3.18 6.14
N SER A 76 -17.71 -4.30 5.57
CA SER A 76 -18.43 -5.37 6.29
C SER A 76 -17.49 -6.43 6.85
N GLU A 77 -16.21 -6.38 6.49
CA GLU A 77 -15.20 -7.35 6.90
C GLU A 77 -14.40 -6.87 8.12
N ASP A 78 -13.73 -7.82 8.79
CA ASP A 78 -12.73 -7.46 9.78
C ASP A 78 -11.48 -6.90 9.08
N THR A 79 -11.30 -5.59 9.17
CA THR A 79 -10.23 -4.84 8.50
C THR A 79 -9.48 -3.96 9.51
N PRO A 80 -8.16 -3.69 9.35
CA PRO A 80 -7.48 -2.70 10.17
C PRO A 80 -7.96 -1.26 9.95
N ILE A 81 -8.81 -1.01 8.94
CA ILE A 81 -9.35 0.30 8.57
C ILE A 81 -10.69 0.51 9.28
N LYS A 82 -10.65 0.86 10.58
CA LYS A 82 -11.88 1.01 11.41
C LYS A 82 -12.15 2.43 11.88
N THR A 83 -11.12 3.28 11.96
CA THR A 83 -11.21 4.56 12.66
C THR A 83 -11.56 5.68 11.69
N GLN A 84 -12.84 6.01 11.58
CA GLN A 84 -13.27 7.19 10.83
C GLN A 84 -12.79 8.48 11.52
N VAL A 85 -12.38 9.48 10.73
CA VAL A 85 -11.95 10.77 11.27
C VAL A 85 -13.13 11.51 11.88
N ALA A 86 -13.05 11.79 13.18
CA ALA A 86 -14.08 12.49 13.93
C ALA A 86 -13.96 14.03 13.84
N SER A 87 -12.73 14.55 13.83
CA SER A 87 -12.48 15.99 13.77
C SER A 87 -11.08 16.30 13.26
N ASP A 88 -10.97 17.32 12.42
CA ASP A 88 -9.71 17.94 12.05
C ASP A 88 -9.35 19.09 13.00
N ARG A 89 -8.07 19.21 13.36
CA ARG A 89 -7.55 20.32 14.17
C ARG A 89 -6.25 20.82 13.60
N PHE A 90 -6.22 22.10 13.24
CA PHE A 90 -5.03 22.79 12.78
C PHE A 90 -4.54 23.74 13.86
N LEU A 91 -3.27 23.61 14.23
CA LEU A 91 -2.64 24.39 15.29
C LEU A 91 -1.47 25.17 14.70
N PHE A 92 -1.43 26.47 14.94
CA PHE A 92 -0.25 27.29 14.73
C PHE A 92 0.56 27.31 16.02
N LEU A 93 1.78 26.79 15.98
CA LEU A 93 2.65 26.65 17.14
C LEU A 93 3.60 27.85 17.26
N GLY A 94 3.84 28.30 18.49
CA GLY A 94 4.85 29.30 18.84
C GLY A 94 5.52 28.94 20.16
N GLU A 95 6.54 29.70 20.55
CA GLU A 95 7.37 29.39 21.74
C GLU A 95 6.55 29.26 23.03
N SER A 96 5.49 30.05 23.18
CA SER A 96 4.63 30.06 24.37
C SER A 96 3.41 29.14 24.28
N GLY A 97 3.20 28.41 23.18
CA GLY A 97 2.05 27.50 23.04
C GLY A 97 1.50 27.38 21.62
N ALA A 98 0.18 27.22 21.51
CA ALA A 98 -0.50 26.95 20.24
C ALA A 98 -1.82 27.72 20.12
N ILE A 99 -2.12 28.20 18.92
CA ILE A 99 -3.41 28.79 18.56
C ILE A 99 -4.12 27.85 17.60
N ARG A 100 -5.38 27.51 17.90
CA ARG A 100 -6.21 26.71 16.99
C ARG A 100 -6.72 27.59 15.86
N LEU A 101 -6.43 27.19 14.62
CA LEU A 101 -6.95 27.83 13.42
C LEU A 101 -8.39 27.34 13.16
N PRO A 102 -9.32 28.22 12.74
CA PRO A 102 -10.66 27.80 12.37
C PRO A 102 -10.66 26.88 11.15
N ASN A 103 -11.37 25.75 11.20
CA ASN A 103 -11.35 24.77 10.11
C ASN A 103 -11.93 25.35 8.80
N PHE A 104 -12.89 26.28 8.85
CA PHE A 104 -13.52 26.84 7.65
C PHE A 104 -12.59 27.71 6.79
N THR A 105 -11.46 28.16 7.35
CA THR A 105 -10.46 28.92 6.60
C THR A 105 -9.43 28.01 5.93
N MET A 106 -9.47 26.69 6.19
CA MET A 106 -8.55 25.74 5.59
C MET A 106 -9.00 25.36 4.17
N PRO A 107 -8.07 25.06 3.25
CA PRO A 107 -8.41 24.56 1.92
C PRO A 107 -9.22 23.25 1.99
N PRO A 108 -10.08 22.95 0.98
CA PRO A 108 -10.89 21.73 0.97
C PRO A 108 -10.10 20.42 1.10
N LEU A 109 -8.87 20.37 0.59
CA LEU A 109 -7.98 19.21 0.70
C LEU A 109 -7.56 18.87 2.15
N MET A 110 -7.76 19.79 3.09
CA MET A 110 -7.47 19.61 4.52
C MET A 110 -8.72 19.21 5.32
N ASN A 111 -9.83 18.88 4.64
CA ASN A 111 -11.04 18.35 5.26
C ASN A 111 -11.04 16.81 5.13
N ASN A 112 -11.02 16.12 6.27
CA ASN A 112 -11.01 14.66 6.33
C ASN A 112 -12.37 14.06 6.66
N HIS A 113 -13.47 14.81 6.53
CA HIS A 113 -14.79 14.25 6.70
C HIS A 113 -15.03 13.07 5.75
N GLY A 114 -15.32 11.89 6.31
CA GLY A 114 -15.50 10.65 5.55
C GLY A 114 -14.23 9.79 5.39
N ASN A 115 -13.06 10.32 5.76
CA ASN A 115 -11.79 9.60 5.66
C ASN A 115 -11.53 8.72 6.89
N TYR A 116 -10.52 7.84 6.78
CA TYR A 116 -10.14 6.90 7.83
C TYR A 116 -8.68 7.08 8.25
N ILE A 117 -8.44 7.04 9.56
CA ILE A 117 -7.09 6.97 10.15
C ILE A 117 -6.65 5.51 10.11
N VAL A 118 -5.53 5.22 9.46
CA VAL A 118 -5.10 3.83 9.22
C VAL A 118 -3.64 3.57 9.54
N PRO A 119 -3.33 2.45 10.22
CA PRO A 119 -1.97 1.91 10.22
C PRO A 119 -1.68 1.33 8.82
N LEU A 120 -1.06 2.13 7.94
CA LEU A 120 -0.92 1.80 6.51
C LEU A 120 -0.18 0.47 6.27
N GLY A 121 0.80 0.13 7.11
CA GLY A 121 1.47 -1.18 7.04
C GLY A 121 0.49 -2.34 7.24
N ASN A 122 -0.40 -2.26 8.24
CA ASN A 122 -1.42 -3.28 8.46
C ASN A 122 -2.45 -3.31 7.32
N ALA A 123 -2.82 -2.15 6.78
CA ALA A 123 -3.71 -2.07 5.62
C ALA A 123 -3.11 -2.79 4.41
N CYS A 124 -1.81 -2.61 4.14
CA CYS A 124 -1.12 -3.30 3.06
C CYS A 124 -0.95 -4.80 3.34
N ARG A 125 -0.69 -5.21 4.59
CA ARG A 125 -0.72 -6.65 4.94
C ARG A 125 -2.08 -7.28 4.64
N ARG A 126 -3.18 -6.58 4.92
CA ARG A 126 -4.52 -7.06 4.53
C ARG A 126 -4.68 -7.13 3.01
N LEU A 127 -4.24 -6.11 2.28
CA LEU A 127 -4.29 -6.12 0.82
C LEU A 127 -3.46 -7.26 0.22
N ALA A 128 -2.30 -7.57 0.80
CA ALA A 128 -1.49 -8.73 0.40
C ALA A 128 -2.25 -10.04 0.58
N GLY A 129 -2.87 -10.28 1.74
CA GLY A 129 -3.70 -11.47 1.94
C GLY A 129 -4.87 -11.55 0.95
N ARG A 130 -5.45 -10.41 0.55
CA ARG A 130 -6.49 -10.37 -0.50
C ARG A 130 -5.94 -10.68 -1.89
N ALA A 131 -4.74 -10.20 -2.21
CA ALA A 131 -4.06 -10.49 -3.47
C ALA A 131 -3.66 -11.96 -3.56
N GLU A 132 -3.08 -12.53 -2.50
CA GLU A 132 -2.72 -13.95 -2.40
C GLU A 132 -3.96 -14.85 -2.55
N ALA A 133 -5.09 -14.48 -1.94
CA ALA A 133 -6.36 -15.20 -2.11
C ALA A 133 -6.90 -15.17 -3.55
N LEU A 134 -6.42 -14.25 -4.39
CA LEU A 134 -6.71 -14.19 -5.84
C LEU A 134 -5.63 -14.86 -6.70
N GLY A 135 -4.65 -15.52 -6.07
CA GLY A 135 -3.57 -16.23 -6.75
C GLY A 135 -2.43 -15.32 -7.23
N VAL A 136 -2.25 -14.14 -6.62
CA VAL A 136 -1.02 -13.34 -6.82
C VAL A 136 0.11 -13.96 -6.02
N GLU A 137 1.28 -14.13 -6.64
CA GLU A 137 2.49 -14.53 -5.95
C GLU A 137 3.18 -13.30 -5.35
N ILE A 138 3.50 -13.33 -4.05
CA ILE A 138 4.19 -12.23 -3.36
C ILE A 138 5.49 -12.75 -2.77
N TYR A 139 6.61 -12.11 -3.12
CA TYR A 139 7.95 -12.47 -2.65
C TYR A 139 8.58 -11.34 -1.83
N PRO A 140 8.44 -11.39 -0.49
CA PRO A 140 9.19 -10.54 0.43
C PRO A 140 10.68 -10.92 0.48
N GLY A 141 11.53 -9.98 0.87
CA GLY A 141 12.99 -10.13 0.93
C GLY A 141 13.66 -10.10 -0.44
N SER A 142 12.90 -9.91 -1.52
CA SER A 142 13.40 -9.83 -2.88
C SER A 142 13.60 -8.36 -3.27
N ALA A 143 14.86 -7.95 -3.41
CA ALA A 143 15.20 -6.66 -3.99
C ALA A 143 15.41 -6.83 -5.49
N ALA A 144 14.72 -6.01 -6.29
CA ALA A 144 14.99 -5.85 -7.72
C ALA A 144 16.10 -4.81 -7.94
#